data_AF-A0A6A3E747-F1
#
_entry.id   AF-A0A6A3E747-F1
#
_cell.length_a   1.000
_cell.length_b   1.000
_cell.length_c   1.000
_cell.angle_alpha   90.00
_cell.angle_beta   90.00
_cell.angle_gamma   90.00
#
_symmetry.space_group_name_H-M   'P 1'
#
loop_
_entity.id
_entity.type
_entity.pdbx_description
1 polymer ?
#
loop_
_entity_poly.entity_id
_entity_poly.type
_entity_poly.pdbx_seq_one_letter_code
_entity_poly.pdbx_strand_id
1 'polypeptide(L)'
;MPRATKKSGKASGKNTNVRPRATSKSKPSQASSEGTRQSKRKRGQDEDEVDDESAKNKTARVTRNATAEAAKGVEGETIRQASDDEELSLADLAEAVPALKKMHARMRDGKRQLGKRRSGDKFQLSSSLFYVFAHRYRAARNAHKDVDYQRLSTTANFKDFKGHAEELRAKEPELKVLLKKALAEQREIDAGKPMKNIEALEEEVARLDVQHEEDVAKCKQLEVDIEQQEEQHSLTISKLKESYEVEIGKLQNELNEVKAKNSALKEVVTGRGKSAELGGEVNEVKDKVAELEQKMEAETTRQTELVAFDNRLARKERVLVAQSEGLKAELERIKGEWAKLEREQSRHDFQVLRYADWQRAIDTAKYDRELRLKT
;
A
#
# COMPACT_ATOMS: atom_id res chain seq x y z
N MET A 1 81.59 41.95 -63.09
CA MET A 1 80.69 42.67 -64.03
C MET A 1 79.38 42.99 -63.31
N PRO A 2 79.17 44.22 -62.82
CA PRO A 2 77.91 44.64 -62.21
C PRO A 2 77.01 45.33 -63.25
N ARG A 3 75.69 45.19 -63.13
CA ARG A 3 74.77 46.19 -63.70
C ARG A 3 73.54 46.36 -62.82
N ALA A 4 73.55 47.43 -62.05
CA ALA A 4 72.37 48.05 -61.49
C ALA A 4 71.70 48.91 -62.55
N THR A 5 70.36 48.97 -62.57
CA THR A 5 69.63 50.20 -62.89
C THR A 5 68.27 50.26 -62.19
N LYS A 6 68.20 51.19 -61.23
CA LYS A 6 67.23 52.29 -61.07
C LYS A 6 65.74 52.01 -60.76
N LYS A 7 65.40 52.60 -59.61
CA LYS A 7 64.10 53.01 -59.07
C LYS A 7 63.28 53.90 -60.04
N SER A 8 61.96 53.76 -59.95
CA SER A 8 60.95 54.84 -59.92
C SER A 8 59.64 54.19 -59.43
N GLY A 9 58.70 54.78 -58.72
CA GLY A 9 58.47 56.12 -58.20
C GLY A 9 57.27 56.01 -57.26
N LYS A 10 57.22 56.88 -56.25
CA LYS A 10 56.25 56.93 -55.17
C LYS A 10 55.20 58.01 -55.49
N ALA A 11 53.91 57.72 -55.36
CA ALA A 11 52.83 58.70 -55.18
C ALA A 11 51.70 57.97 -54.40
N SER A 12 51.35 58.34 -53.16
CA SER A 12 50.79 59.60 -52.64
C SER A 12 49.25 59.66 -52.77
N GLY A 13 48.56 59.80 -51.62
CA GLY A 13 47.16 60.24 -51.51
C GLY A 13 46.25 59.23 -50.77
N LYS A 14 46.15 59.27 -49.44
CA LYS A 14 45.16 60.03 -48.62
C LYS A 14 43.69 59.57 -48.72
N ASN A 15 43.30 58.88 -47.63
CA ASN A 15 42.00 58.75 -46.94
C ASN A 15 40.83 59.64 -47.39
N THR A 16 39.61 59.07 -47.45
CA THR A 16 38.41 59.60 -46.75
C THR A 16 37.25 58.59 -46.71
N ASN A 17 36.75 58.40 -45.49
CA ASN A 17 35.39 58.09 -45.01
C ASN A 17 34.22 58.05 -46.03
N VAL A 18 33.29 57.08 -45.87
CA VAL A 18 31.82 57.24 -45.78
C VAL A 18 31.08 55.94 -46.20
N ARG A 19 30.26 55.44 -45.26
CA ARG A 19 29.26 54.37 -45.40
C ARG A 19 27.99 54.90 -46.08
N PRO A 20 27.28 54.09 -46.87
CA PRO A 20 25.82 54.21 -46.93
C PRO A 20 25.10 52.94 -46.47
N ARG A 21 24.01 53.23 -45.75
CA ARG A 21 23.00 52.34 -45.20
C ARG A 21 21.93 52.10 -46.27
N ALA A 22 21.66 50.86 -46.63
CA ALA A 22 20.48 50.51 -47.42
C ALA A 22 19.36 50.03 -46.47
N THR A 23 18.22 50.70 -46.58
CA THR A 23 16.94 50.36 -45.97
C THR A 23 16.08 49.64 -47.00
N SER A 24 15.43 48.53 -46.62
CA SER A 24 14.22 48.08 -47.29
C SER A 24 13.19 47.63 -46.24
N LYS A 25 12.00 48.22 -46.37
CA LYS A 25 10.80 48.04 -45.55
C LYS A 25 9.88 47.07 -46.29
N SER A 26 9.24 46.14 -45.56
CA SER A 26 7.93 45.57 -45.92
C SER A 26 7.16 45.25 -44.63
N LYS A 27 5.88 45.64 -44.60
CA LYS A 27 4.98 45.76 -43.44
C LYS A 27 4.23 44.46 -43.07
N PRO A 28 3.54 44.43 -41.90
CA PRO A 28 2.78 43.30 -41.35
C PRO A 28 1.25 43.42 -41.52
N SER A 29 0.52 42.32 -41.34
CA SER A 29 -0.93 42.25 -41.08
C SER A 29 -1.22 41.15 -40.05
N GLN A 30 -1.68 41.49 -38.84
CA GLN A 30 -3.07 41.34 -38.33
C GLN A 30 -3.55 39.87 -38.22
N ALA A 31 -4.15 39.36 -37.15
CA ALA A 31 -4.60 39.90 -35.87
C ALA A 31 -5.10 38.74 -34.96
N SER A 32 -5.45 39.09 -33.71
CA SER A 32 -6.45 38.43 -32.83
C SER A 32 -5.97 37.18 -32.05
N SER A 33 -6.23 36.98 -30.76
CA SER A 33 -6.91 37.75 -29.69
C SER A 33 -6.67 37.04 -28.34
N GLU A 34 -6.81 37.80 -27.25
CA GLU A 34 -7.29 37.44 -25.89
C GLU A 34 -6.70 36.23 -25.14
N GLY A 35 -6.37 36.28 -23.85
CA GLY A 35 -6.59 37.29 -22.84
C GLY A 35 -6.20 36.75 -21.45
N THR A 36 -5.87 37.68 -20.55
CA THR A 36 -6.17 37.68 -19.11
C THR A 36 -5.83 36.43 -18.26
N ARG A 37 -4.89 36.55 -17.30
CA ARG A 37 -5.17 36.73 -15.85
C ARG A 37 -3.93 36.52 -14.99
N GLN A 38 -3.77 37.45 -14.04
CA GLN A 38 -2.86 37.37 -12.90
C GLN A 38 -3.32 36.29 -11.90
N SER A 39 -2.40 35.68 -11.15
CA SER A 39 -2.67 35.32 -9.74
C SER A 39 -1.39 35.10 -8.92
N LYS A 40 -1.52 35.39 -7.63
CA LYS A 40 -0.53 35.51 -6.55
C LYS A 40 -0.31 34.19 -5.78
N ARG A 41 0.95 33.99 -5.35
CA ARG A 41 1.48 33.60 -4.01
C ARG A 41 1.10 32.28 -3.28
N LYS A 42 2.13 31.80 -2.54
CA LYS A 42 2.21 31.01 -1.27
C LYS A 42 2.21 29.48 -1.41
N ARG A 43 2.68 28.65 -0.46
CA ARG A 43 3.71 28.62 0.63
C ARG A 43 3.44 27.29 1.36
N GLY A 44 4.47 26.49 1.67
CA GLY A 44 4.50 25.35 2.61
C GLY A 44 5.78 24.56 2.32
N GLN A 45 6.79 24.39 3.19
CA GLN A 45 6.83 23.73 4.52
C GLN A 45 6.12 22.38 4.49
N ASP A 46 6.89 21.28 4.50
CA ASP A 46 7.16 20.48 5.70
C ASP A 46 8.37 19.54 5.47
N GLU A 47 9.11 19.30 6.55
CA GLU A 47 10.20 18.32 6.67
C GLU A 47 9.62 16.95 6.99
N ASP A 48 10.30 15.87 6.61
CA ASP A 48 10.23 14.61 7.36
C ASP A 48 11.53 13.82 7.19
N GLU A 49 12.08 13.45 8.35
CA GLU A 49 13.21 12.56 8.60
C GLU A 49 12.89 11.12 8.16
N VAL A 50 13.89 10.39 7.68
CA VAL A 50 13.82 8.92 7.55
C VAL A 50 14.90 8.29 8.41
N ASP A 51 14.40 7.60 9.45
CA ASP A 51 15.07 6.64 10.32
C ASP A 51 15.31 5.34 9.53
N ASP A 52 16.57 4.91 9.38
CA ASP A 52 16.91 3.59 8.81
C ASP A 52 17.25 2.60 9.93
N GLU A 53 16.26 1.79 10.29
CA GLU A 53 16.37 0.74 11.29
C GLU A 53 16.84 -0.59 10.69
N SER A 54 17.87 -1.12 11.34
CA SER A 54 18.48 -2.45 11.28
C SER A 54 17.72 -3.61 10.63
N ALA A 55 18.42 -4.36 9.76
CA ALA A 55 18.12 -5.77 9.50
C ALA A 55 19.39 -6.62 9.67
N LYS A 56 19.32 -7.52 10.66
CA LYS A 56 20.35 -8.50 11.04
C LYS A 56 20.15 -9.78 10.21
N ASN A 57 21.20 -10.31 9.61
CA ASN A 57 21.29 -11.72 9.24
C ASN A 57 22.63 -12.33 9.71
N LYS A 58 22.50 -13.25 10.68
CA LYS A 58 23.54 -14.13 11.19
C LYS A 58 23.58 -15.40 10.34
N THR A 59 24.78 -15.80 9.89
CA THR A 59 25.11 -17.22 9.69
C THR A 59 26.57 -17.46 10.07
N ALA A 60 26.78 -18.23 11.14
CA ALA A 60 28.06 -18.88 11.48
C ALA A 60 28.22 -20.13 10.58
N ARG A 61 29.39 -20.73 10.29
CA ARG A 61 30.42 -21.24 11.22
C ARG A 61 31.50 -22.01 10.39
N VAL A 62 32.79 -21.80 10.70
CA VAL A 62 33.96 -22.76 10.69
C VAL A 62 34.40 -23.33 9.33
N THR A 63 35.67 -23.16 8.93
CA THR A 63 36.82 -23.97 9.39
C THR A 63 38.15 -23.20 9.39
N ARG A 64 38.92 -23.34 10.47
CA ARG A 64 40.38 -23.11 10.51
C ARG A 64 41.06 -24.46 10.43
N ASN A 65 42.16 -24.56 9.70
CA ASN A 65 43.30 -25.41 10.05
C ASN A 65 44.57 -24.71 9.57
N ALA A 66 45.54 -24.64 10.47
CA ALA A 66 46.85 -24.06 10.27
C ALA A 66 47.83 -25.10 9.76
N THR A 67 48.74 -24.69 8.88
CA THR A 67 50.09 -25.27 8.73
C THR A 67 51.06 -24.14 8.47
N ALA A 68 52.00 -23.98 9.39
CA ALA A 68 53.17 -23.12 9.27
C ALA A 68 54.34 -24.00 8.85
N GLU A 69 55.08 -23.65 7.80
CA GLU A 69 56.54 -23.69 7.78
C GLU A 69 57.14 -23.12 6.48
N ALA A 70 58.41 -22.73 6.61
CA ALA A 70 59.40 -22.48 5.56
C ALA A 70 59.38 -21.10 4.88
N ALA A 71 60.12 -20.18 5.52
CA ALA A 71 60.71 -19.04 4.87
C ALA A 71 61.71 -19.49 3.79
N LYS A 72 61.62 -18.89 2.60
CA LYS A 72 62.76 -18.69 1.70
C LYS A 72 62.54 -17.40 0.93
N GLY A 73 63.46 -16.46 1.15
CA GLY A 73 63.42 -15.13 0.59
C GLY A 73 63.44 -15.14 -0.93
N VAL A 74 62.65 -14.25 -1.50
CA VAL A 74 62.85 -13.69 -2.82
C VAL A 74 62.66 -12.19 -2.63
N GLU A 75 63.75 -11.45 -2.86
CA GLU A 75 63.79 -10.00 -2.94
C GLU A 75 62.82 -9.54 -4.03
N GLY A 76 61.57 -9.30 -3.63
CA GLY A 76 60.58 -8.60 -4.42
C GLY A 76 60.74 -7.12 -4.14
N GLU A 77 61.34 -6.43 -5.10
CA GLU A 77 61.37 -4.97 -5.22
C GLU A 77 59.93 -4.43 -5.06
N THR A 78 59.61 -4.01 -3.84
CA THR A 78 58.33 -3.40 -3.52
C THR A 78 58.24 -2.09 -4.28
N ILE A 79 57.46 -2.13 -5.35
CA ILE A 79 56.82 -1.00 -6.00
C ILE A 79 56.39 -0.02 -4.90
N ARG A 80 57.01 1.16 -4.91
CA ARG A 80 56.74 2.27 -4.00
C ARG A 80 55.31 2.78 -4.23
N GLN A 81 54.35 2.20 -3.53
CA GLN A 81 53.00 2.73 -3.36
C GLN A 81 52.75 2.91 -1.85
N ALA A 82 53.38 3.92 -1.24
CA ALA A 82 53.07 4.35 0.14
C ALA A 82 53.64 5.74 0.56
N SER A 83 53.98 6.66 -0.35
CA SER A 83 54.61 7.95 0.03
C SER A 83 53.65 9.13 0.11
N ASP A 84 52.40 8.99 -0.36
CA ASP A 84 51.50 10.13 -0.54
C ASP A 84 50.80 10.53 0.78
N ASP A 85 50.61 9.59 1.70
CA ASP A 85 50.01 9.83 3.03
C ASP A 85 51.02 10.21 4.11
N GLU A 86 52.34 10.11 3.85
CA GLU A 86 53.35 10.45 4.85
C GLU A 86 53.37 11.96 5.10
N GLU A 87 53.05 12.37 6.32
CA GLU A 87 52.95 13.77 6.68
C GLU A 87 54.35 14.40 6.79
N LEU A 88 54.54 15.57 6.18
CA LEU A 88 55.81 16.30 6.30
C LEU A 88 56.13 16.54 7.79
N SER A 89 57.36 16.22 8.19
CA SER A 89 57.83 16.52 9.55
C SER A 89 57.74 18.03 9.83
N LEU A 90 57.69 18.43 11.11
CA LEU A 90 57.62 19.86 11.45
C LEU A 90 58.83 20.65 10.91
N ALA A 91 60.01 20.01 10.84
CA ALA A 91 61.22 20.58 10.26
C ALA A 91 61.09 20.73 8.73
N ASP A 92 60.66 19.66 8.05
CA ASP A 92 60.44 19.69 6.60
C ASP A 92 59.36 20.70 6.21
N LEU A 93 58.29 20.82 7.01
CA LEU A 93 57.23 21.80 6.79
C LEU A 93 57.73 23.24 6.99
N ALA A 94 58.70 23.45 7.89
CA ALA A 94 59.33 24.74 8.08
C ALA A 94 60.17 25.19 6.87
N GLU A 95 60.78 24.23 6.16
CA GLU A 95 61.52 24.43 4.91
C GLU A 95 60.60 24.50 3.68
N ALA A 96 59.53 23.70 3.66
CA ALA A 96 58.61 23.58 2.52
C ALA A 96 57.83 24.88 2.27
N VAL A 97 57.39 25.60 3.31
CA VAL A 97 56.65 26.87 3.17
C VAL A 97 57.47 27.97 2.45
N PRO A 98 58.73 28.28 2.84
CA PRO A 98 59.55 29.21 2.07
C PRO A 98 59.96 28.66 0.71
N ALA A 99 60.19 27.34 0.57
CA ALA A 99 60.43 26.70 -0.73
C ALA A 99 59.26 26.90 -1.71
N LEU A 100 58.02 26.78 -1.23
CA LEU A 100 56.80 27.04 -2.01
C LEU A 100 56.75 28.47 -2.54
N LYS A 101 57.15 29.45 -1.73
CA LYS A 101 57.23 30.85 -2.17
C LYS A 101 58.26 31.03 -3.29
N LYS A 102 59.44 30.40 -3.16
CA LYS A 102 60.50 30.43 -4.19
C LYS A 102 60.03 29.75 -5.47
N MET A 103 59.38 28.59 -5.38
CA MET A 103 58.79 27.87 -6.51
C MET A 103 57.77 28.73 -7.26
N HIS A 104 56.85 29.40 -6.54
CA HIS A 104 55.89 30.33 -7.15
C HIS A 104 56.53 31.61 -7.72
N ALA A 105 57.70 32.04 -7.23
CA ALA A 105 58.45 33.13 -7.84
C ALA A 105 59.06 32.68 -9.17
N ARG A 106 59.75 31.54 -9.20
CA ARG A 106 60.33 30.94 -10.43
C ARG A 106 59.27 30.72 -11.52
N MET A 107 58.11 30.18 -11.15
CA MET A 107 56.99 29.98 -12.07
C MET A 107 56.43 31.29 -12.66
N ARG A 108 56.58 32.42 -11.96
CA ARG A 108 56.15 33.74 -12.44
C ARG A 108 57.22 34.42 -13.30
N ASP A 109 58.49 34.23 -12.97
CA ASP A 109 59.62 34.86 -13.67
C ASP A 109 59.82 34.26 -15.08
N GLY A 110 59.54 32.97 -15.26
CA GLY A 110 59.45 32.32 -16.57
C GLY A 110 58.08 32.55 -17.21
N LYS A 111 57.82 33.74 -17.77
CA LYS A 111 56.53 34.17 -18.35
C LYS A 111 55.82 33.09 -19.20
N ARG A 112 55.02 32.24 -18.57
CA ARG A 112 53.80 31.66 -19.13
C ARG A 112 52.68 32.34 -18.39
N GLN A 113 51.88 33.13 -19.12
CA GLN A 113 50.68 33.72 -18.56
C GLN A 113 49.79 32.55 -18.13
N LEU A 114 49.75 32.25 -16.82
CA LEU A 114 48.76 31.33 -16.26
C LEU A 114 47.41 31.86 -16.74
N GLY A 115 46.70 31.06 -17.53
CA GLY A 115 45.50 31.50 -18.23
C GLY A 115 44.55 32.22 -17.28
N LYS A 116 43.83 33.24 -17.79
CA LYS A 116 42.81 33.93 -17.00
C LYS A 116 41.86 32.87 -16.42
N ARG A 117 41.64 32.91 -15.10
CA ARG A 117 40.68 32.04 -14.43
C ARG A 117 39.33 32.13 -15.15
N ARG A 118 38.76 30.99 -15.54
CA ARG A 118 37.38 30.96 -16.05
C ARG A 118 36.48 31.34 -14.89
N SER A 119 35.51 32.23 -15.11
CA SER A 119 34.61 32.77 -14.08
C SER A 119 33.71 31.73 -13.41
N GLY A 120 33.76 30.46 -13.84
CA GLY A 120 32.98 29.36 -13.29
C GLY A 120 33.61 28.63 -12.11
N ASP A 121 34.91 28.79 -11.85
CA ASP A 121 35.59 28.02 -10.81
C ASP A 121 35.70 28.79 -9.49
N LYS A 122 34.69 28.62 -8.64
CA LYS A 122 34.48 29.39 -7.41
C LYS A 122 35.44 29.00 -6.27
N PHE A 123 35.97 27.78 -6.25
CA PHE A 123 36.79 27.24 -5.15
C PHE A 123 38.24 26.93 -5.54
N GLN A 124 38.75 27.48 -6.65
CA GLN A 124 40.18 27.44 -6.94
C GLN A 124 40.96 28.40 -6.03
N LEU A 125 42.09 27.92 -5.50
CA LEU A 125 43.07 28.74 -4.79
C LEU A 125 44.11 29.27 -5.78
N SER A 126 44.42 30.56 -5.70
CA SER A 126 45.58 31.11 -6.42
C SER A 126 46.88 30.70 -5.72
N SER A 127 48.01 30.78 -6.42
CA SER A 127 49.34 30.53 -5.83
C SER A 127 49.61 31.37 -4.57
N SER A 128 49.11 32.61 -4.53
CA SER A 128 49.21 33.46 -3.33
C SER A 128 48.35 32.95 -2.17
N LEU A 129 47.16 32.41 -2.46
CA LEU A 129 46.28 31.84 -1.43
C LEU A 129 46.79 30.49 -0.92
N PHE A 130 47.37 29.65 -1.77
CA PHE A 130 48.08 28.44 -1.33
C PHE A 130 49.22 28.76 -0.36
N TYR A 131 49.98 29.84 -0.60
CA TYR A 131 51.01 30.27 0.34
C TYR A 131 50.45 30.71 1.70
N VAL A 132 49.34 31.46 1.71
CA VAL A 132 48.65 31.85 2.96
C VAL A 132 48.10 30.61 3.68
N PHE A 133 47.53 29.67 2.93
CA PHE A 133 47.03 28.40 3.47
C PHE A 133 48.17 27.58 4.09
N ALA A 134 49.31 27.48 3.41
CA ALA A 134 50.51 26.80 3.92
C ALA A 134 51.00 27.35 5.26
N HIS A 135 50.99 28.67 5.44
CA HIS A 135 51.34 29.31 6.72
C HIS A 135 50.37 28.96 7.84
N ARG A 136 49.06 28.95 7.54
CA ARG A 136 48.02 28.59 8.52
C ARG A 136 48.09 27.12 8.89
N TYR A 137 48.33 26.26 7.90
CA TYR A 137 48.57 24.84 8.08
C TYR A 137 49.81 24.57 8.96
N ARG A 138 50.93 25.25 8.68
CA ARG A 138 52.14 25.18 9.52
C ARG A 138 51.90 25.67 10.95
N ALA A 139 51.17 26.77 11.12
CA ALA A 139 50.87 27.30 12.46
C ALA A 139 50.00 26.34 13.28
N ALA A 140 49.02 25.69 12.65
CA ALA A 140 48.18 24.68 13.30
C ALA A 140 49.01 23.45 13.72
N ARG A 141 49.84 22.95 12.79
CA ARG A 141 50.81 21.87 13.03
C ARG A 141 51.77 22.16 14.19
N ASN A 142 52.35 23.36 14.23
CA ASN A 142 53.23 23.78 15.33
C ASN A 142 52.51 23.87 16.67
N ALA A 143 51.20 24.13 16.67
CA ALA A 143 50.37 24.15 17.86
C ALA A 143 49.81 22.76 18.22
N HIS A 144 50.16 21.71 17.46
CA HIS A 144 49.60 20.37 17.56
C HIS A 144 48.05 20.37 17.49
N LYS A 145 47.50 21.17 16.58
CA LYS A 145 46.05 21.33 16.36
C LYS A 145 45.71 21.19 14.88
N ASP A 146 44.46 20.85 14.61
CA ASP A 146 43.92 20.88 13.26
C ASP A 146 43.74 22.31 12.75
N VAL A 147 43.72 22.46 11.43
CA VAL A 147 43.42 23.75 10.80
C VAL A 147 41.96 24.08 11.03
N ASP A 148 41.71 25.23 11.64
CA ASP A 148 40.37 25.79 11.82
C ASP A 148 39.83 26.34 10.50
N TYR A 149 39.31 25.43 9.66
CA TYR A 149 38.77 25.72 8.33
C TYR A 149 37.57 26.66 8.36
N GLN A 150 36.74 26.57 9.39
CA GLN A 150 35.58 27.44 9.54
C GLN A 150 36.02 28.88 9.73
N ARG A 151 36.95 29.15 10.65
CA ARG A 151 37.49 30.50 10.82
C ARG A 151 38.28 30.94 9.60
N LEU A 152 39.08 30.06 9.01
CA LEU A 152 39.92 30.39 7.84
C LEU A 152 39.08 30.82 6.63
N SER A 153 37.97 30.13 6.36
CA SER A 153 37.04 30.43 5.25
C SER A 153 36.34 31.78 5.38
N THR A 154 36.22 32.32 6.60
CA THR A 154 35.63 33.65 6.83
C THR A 154 36.61 34.81 6.65
N THR A 155 37.91 34.53 6.51
CA THR A 155 38.93 35.57 6.34
C THR A 155 38.87 36.23 4.96
N ALA A 156 39.34 37.47 4.87
CA ALA A 156 39.35 38.23 3.60
C ALA A 156 40.14 37.53 2.46
N ASN A 157 41.10 36.68 2.81
CA ASN A 157 41.89 35.92 1.84
C ASN A 157 41.08 34.79 1.17
N PHE A 158 40.14 34.16 1.89
CA PHE A 158 39.36 33.02 1.40
C PHE A 158 37.89 33.37 1.23
N LYS A 159 37.58 34.61 0.82
CA LYS A 159 36.21 35.12 0.66
C LYS A 159 35.30 34.21 -0.18
N ASP A 160 35.87 33.52 -1.17
CA ASP A 160 35.13 32.64 -2.08
C ASP A 160 34.69 31.34 -1.39
N PHE A 161 35.30 30.99 -0.25
CA PHE A 161 34.98 29.82 0.57
C PHE A 161 34.05 30.14 1.75
N LYS A 162 33.56 31.37 1.88
CA LYS A 162 32.72 31.78 3.01
C LYS A 162 31.43 30.94 3.05
N GLY A 163 31.21 30.21 4.16
CA GLY A 163 30.09 29.27 4.30
C GLY A 163 30.35 27.87 3.73
N HIS A 164 31.52 27.65 3.14
CA HIS A 164 31.94 26.41 2.49
C HIS A 164 33.30 25.96 3.04
N ALA A 165 33.40 25.76 4.36
CA ALA A 165 34.64 25.36 5.03
C ALA A 165 35.15 23.99 4.56
N GLU A 166 34.25 23.08 4.20
CA GLU A 166 34.59 21.74 3.71
C GLU A 166 35.28 21.78 2.34
N GLU A 167 34.91 22.72 1.46
CA GLU A 167 35.61 22.93 0.19
C GLU A 167 37.06 23.39 0.41
N LEU A 168 37.30 24.17 1.47
CA LEU A 168 38.66 24.58 1.84
C LEU A 168 39.46 23.43 2.46
N ARG A 169 38.81 22.56 3.23
CA ARG A 169 39.40 21.33 3.77
C ARG A 169 39.78 20.37 2.64
N ALA A 170 38.94 20.24 1.61
CA ALA A 170 39.21 19.43 0.43
C ALA A 170 40.46 19.88 -0.36
N LYS A 171 40.96 21.11 -0.14
CA LYS A 171 42.21 21.62 -0.71
C LYS A 171 43.45 21.27 0.10
N GLU A 172 43.30 20.71 1.30
CA GLU A 172 44.43 20.30 2.14
C GLU A 172 45.32 19.23 1.47
N PRO A 173 44.79 18.16 0.83
CA PRO A 173 45.63 17.19 0.12
C PRO A 173 46.42 17.84 -1.02
N GLU A 174 45.78 18.72 -1.80
CA GLU A 174 46.43 19.49 -2.87
C GLU A 174 47.57 20.36 -2.31
N LEU A 175 47.34 21.02 -1.16
CA LEU A 175 48.38 21.77 -0.44
C LEU A 175 49.55 20.87 0.00
N LYS A 176 49.28 19.69 0.56
CA LYS A 176 50.32 18.74 1.01
C LYS A 176 51.21 18.29 -0.15
N VAL A 177 50.61 17.90 -1.27
CA VAL A 177 51.34 17.51 -2.50
C VAL A 177 52.20 18.67 -2.99
N LEU A 178 51.65 19.88 -3.00
CA LEU A 178 52.37 21.07 -3.45
C LEU A 178 53.58 21.40 -2.54
N LEU A 179 53.45 21.23 -1.23
CA LEU A 179 54.53 21.42 -0.27
C LEU A 179 55.64 20.37 -0.41
N LYS A 180 55.27 19.08 -0.56
CA LYS A 180 56.23 17.99 -0.82
C LYS A 180 57.02 18.28 -2.09
N LYS A 181 56.32 18.63 -3.17
CA LYS A 181 56.94 18.99 -4.46
C LYS A 181 57.88 20.18 -4.36
N ALA A 182 57.43 21.26 -3.70
CA ALA A 182 58.24 22.47 -3.55
C ALA A 182 59.52 22.21 -2.73
N LEU A 183 59.42 21.40 -1.67
CA LEU A 183 60.57 21.01 -0.86
C LEU A 183 61.56 20.16 -1.65
N ALA A 184 61.08 19.14 -2.37
CA ALA A 184 61.90 18.29 -3.21
C ALA A 184 62.64 19.11 -4.29
N GLU A 185 61.92 19.96 -5.02
CA GLU A 185 62.51 20.84 -6.04
C GLU A 185 63.56 21.78 -5.44
N GLN A 186 63.30 22.35 -4.25
CA GLN A 186 64.26 23.22 -3.59
C GLN A 186 65.51 22.46 -3.13
N ARG A 187 65.37 21.24 -2.61
CA ARG A 187 66.50 20.37 -2.24
C ARG A 187 67.34 19.98 -3.45
N GLU A 188 66.72 19.72 -4.61
CA GLU A 188 67.45 19.47 -5.85
C GLU A 188 68.26 20.69 -6.31
N ILE A 189 67.68 21.89 -6.18
CA ILE A 189 68.38 23.15 -6.47
C ILE A 189 69.56 23.35 -5.51
N ASP A 190 69.35 23.16 -4.21
CA ASP A 190 70.36 23.38 -3.18
C ASP A 190 71.49 22.32 -3.26
N ALA A 191 71.18 21.10 -3.68
CA ALA A 191 72.16 20.04 -3.97
C ALA A 191 72.96 20.30 -5.27
N GLY A 192 72.63 21.35 -6.02
CA GLY A 192 73.30 21.67 -7.29
C GLY A 192 73.16 20.56 -8.32
N LYS A 193 72.03 19.83 -8.32
CA LYS A 193 71.78 18.70 -9.22
C LYS A 193 72.04 19.17 -10.67
N PRO A 194 72.98 18.56 -11.41
CA PRO A 194 73.26 18.98 -12.76
C PRO A 194 71.99 18.80 -13.59
N MET A 195 71.69 19.76 -14.48
CA MET A 195 70.62 19.59 -15.45
C MET A 195 70.81 18.23 -16.14
N LYS A 196 69.73 17.44 -16.23
CA LYS A 196 69.72 16.22 -17.04
C LYS A 196 70.29 16.59 -18.42
N ASN A 197 71.23 15.80 -18.93
CA ASN A 197 71.74 16.00 -20.27
C ASN A 197 70.59 15.80 -21.28
N ILE A 198 70.75 16.37 -22.46
CA ILE A 198 69.72 16.32 -23.51
C ILE A 198 69.36 14.86 -23.83
N GLU A 199 70.35 13.97 -23.90
CA GLU A 199 70.14 12.54 -24.15
C GLU A 199 69.22 11.87 -23.11
N ALA A 200 69.42 12.11 -21.80
CA ALA A 200 68.55 11.53 -20.78
C ALA A 200 67.12 12.07 -20.84
N LEU A 201 66.93 13.31 -21.30
CA LEU A 201 65.59 13.87 -21.53
C LEU A 201 64.94 13.25 -22.76
N GLU A 202 65.69 13.02 -23.84
CA GLU A 202 65.20 12.36 -25.04
C GLU A 202 64.77 10.91 -24.75
N GLU A 203 65.54 10.16 -23.96
CA GLU A 203 65.16 8.82 -23.51
C GLU A 203 63.90 8.81 -22.65
N GLU A 204 63.74 9.79 -21.75
CA GLU A 204 62.55 9.93 -20.91
C GLU A 204 61.31 10.28 -21.75
N VAL A 205 61.44 11.18 -22.73
CA VAL A 205 60.37 11.51 -23.66
C VAL A 205 59.98 10.29 -24.50
N ALA A 206 60.95 9.55 -25.05
CA ALA A 206 60.67 8.35 -25.83
C ALA A 206 59.94 7.27 -25.02
N ARG A 207 60.31 7.06 -23.74
CA ARG A 207 59.58 6.14 -22.85
C ARG A 207 58.17 6.62 -22.56
N LEU A 208 57.97 7.92 -22.34
CA LEU A 208 56.65 8.50 -22.09
C LEU A 208 55.75 8.42 -23.33
N ASP A 209 56.30 8.59 -24.53
CA ASP A 209 55.55 8.47 -25.79
C ASP A 209 55.05 7.03 -25.99
N VAL A 210 55.89 6.02 -25.74
CA VAL A 210 55.48 4.60 -25.79
C VAL A 210 54.37 4.32 -24.77
N GLN A 211 54.52 4.80 -23.53
CA GLN A 211 53.50 4.63 -22.49
C GLN A 211 52.18 5.30 -22.89
N HIS A 212 52.24 6.50 -23.46
CA HIS A 212 51.05 7.22 -23.91
C HIS A 212 50.29 6.42 -24.98
N GLU A 213 50.99 5.87 -25.97
CA GLU A 213 50.37 5.05 -27.01
C GLU A 213 49.74 3.77 -26.45
N GLU A 214 50.40 3.10 -25.51
CA GLU A 214 49.82 1.95 -24.80
C GLU A 214 48.54 2.31 -24.03
N ASP A 215 48.54 3.44 -23.34
CA ASP A 215 47.39 3.90 -22.57
C ASP A 215 46.24 4.33 -23.50
N VAL A 216 46.54 4.97 -24.63
CA VAL A 216 45.56 5.28 -25.69
C VAL A 216 44.95 3.99 -26.25
N ALA A 217 45.75 2.94 -26.47
CA ALA A 217 45.24 1.65 -26.93
C ALA A 217 44.33 0.98 -25.90
N LYS A 218 44.71 0.97 -24.61
CA LYS A 218 43.88 0.46 -23.52
C LYS A 218 42.56 1.23 -23.40
N CYS A 219 42.61 2.56 -23.47
CA CYS A 219 41.40 3.39 -23.44
C CYS A 219 40.43 3.05 -24.59
N LYS A 220 40.95 2.89 -25.81
CA LYS A 220 40.12 2.48 -26.97
C LYS A 220 39.48 1.11 -26.76
N GLN A 221 40.20 0.15 -26.20
CA GLN A 221 39.65 -1.18 -25.91
C GLN A 221 38.53 -1.10 -24.86
N LEU A 222 38.77 -0.38 -23.76
CA LEU A 222 37.77 -0.21 -22.70
C LEU A 222 36.51 0.48 -23.22
N GLU A 223 36.63 1.44 -24.13
CA GLU A 223 35.48 2.11 -24.74
C GLU A 223 34.60 1.13 -25.54
N VAL A 224 35.22 0.23 -26.31
CA VAL A 224 34.51 -0.84 -27.04
C VAL A 224 33.86 -1.84 -26.08
N ASP A 225 34.56 -2.24 -25.02
CA ASP A 225 34.02 -3.20 -24.03
C ASP A 225 32.80 -2.61 -23.29
N ILE A 226 32.86 -1.32 -22.94
CA ILE A 226 31.73 -0.59 -22.33
C ILE A 226 30.54 -0.55 -23.29
N GLU A 227 30.75 -0.17 -24.55
CA GLU A 227 29.69 -0.09 -25.55
C GLU A 227 28.99 -1.45 -25.74
N GLN A 228 29.76 -2.53 -25.86
CA GLN A 228 29.20 -3.89 -25.94
C GLN A 228 28.42 -4.27 -24.68
N GLN A 229 28.91 -3.90 -23.50
CA GLN A 229 28.23 -4.19 -22.25
C GLN A 229 26.90 -3.42 -22.14
N GLU A 230 26.87 -2.15 -22.55
CA GLU A 230 25.67 -1.32 -22.59
C GLU A 230 24.61 -1.90 -23.55
N GLU A 231 25.03 -2.37 -24.72
CA GLU A 231 24.14 -3.05 -25.67
C GLU A 231 23.52 -4.34 -25.08
N GLN A 232 24.33 -5.17 -24.41
CA GLN A 232 23.83 -6.39 -23.75
C GLN A 232 22.84 -6.08 -22.63
N HIS A 233 23.11 -5.05 -21.83
CA HIS A 233 22.20 -4.60 -20.79
C HIS A 233 20.89 -4.08 -21.39
N SER A 234 20.97 -3.30 -22.46
CA SER A 234 19.81 -2.78 -23.19
C SER A 234 18.93 -3.92 -23.74
N LEU A 235 19.54 -4.93 -24.36
CA LEU A 235 18.84 -6.12 -24.84
C LEU A 235 18.14 -6.89 -23.71
N THR A 236 18.81 -7.04 -22.57
CA THR A 236 18.27 -7.74 -21.39
C THR A 236 17.09 -6.98 -20.79
N ILE A 237 17.21 -5.65 -20.69
CA ILE A 237 16.11 -4.77 -20.24
C ILE A 237 14.92 -4.87 -21.19
N SER A 238 15.14 -4.88 -22.51
CA SER A 238 14.07 -5.02 -23.50
C SER A 238 13.31 -6.34 -23.34
N LYS A 239 14.03 -7.47 -23.23
CA LYS A 239 13.41 -8.79 -23.03
C LYS A 239 12.59 -8.87 -21.74
N LEU A 240 13.10 -8.30 -20.64
CA LEU A 240 12.37 -8.24 -19.38
C LEU A 240 11.10 -7.39 -19.52
N LYS A 241 11.20 -6.23 -20.17
CA LYS A 241 10.05 -5.35 -20.41
C LYS A 241 8.96 -6.06 -21.21
N GLU A 242 9.32 -6.73 -22.30
CA GLU A 242 8.40 -7.54 -23.11
C GLU A 242 7.74 -8.64 -22.28
N SER A 243 8.50 -9.34 -21.43
CA SER A 243 7.95 -10.39 -20.57
C SER A 243 6.91 -9.86 -19.56
N TYR A 244 7.18 -8.72 -18.93
CA TYR A 244 6.24 -8.09 -18.01
C TYR A 244 5.00 -7.55 -18.72
N GLU A 245 5.14 -7.02 -19.93
CA GLU A 245 4.00 -6.55 -20.73
C GLU A 245 3.05 -7.70 -21.08
N VAL A 246 3.59 -8.87 -21.43
CA VAL A 246 2.81 -10.10 -21.64
C VAL A 246 2.09 -10.54 -20.35
N GLU A 247 2.77 -10.52 -19.20
CA GLU A 247 2.18 -10.93 -17.92
C GLU A 247 1.08 -9.97 -17.44
N ILE A 248 1.28 -8.66 -17.60
CA ILE A 248 0.26 -7.64 -17.35
C ILE A 248 -0.98 -7.92 -18.20
N GLY A 249 -0.80 -8.24 -19.49
CA GLY A 249 -1.92 -8.59 -20.37
C GLY A 249 -2.69 -9.83 -19.90
N LYS A 250 -2.00 -10.88 -19.42
CA LYS A 250 -2.64 -12.07 -18.85
C LYS A 250 -3.46 -11.73 -17.59
N LEU A 251 -2.86 -10.99 -16.66
CA LEU A 251 -3.54 -10.57 -15.42
C LEU A 251 -4.75 -9.68 -15.68
N GLN A 252 -4.67 -8.79 -16.69
CA GLN A 252 -5.82 -7.98 -17.11
C GLN A 252 -6.96 -8.84 -17.66
N ASN A 253 -6.65 -9.87 -18.45
CA ASN A 253 -7.66 -10.82 -18.95
C ASN A 253 -8.32 -11.60 -17.82
N GLU A 254 -7.53 -12.12 -16.88
CA GLU A 254 -8.03 -12.83 -15.69
C GLU A 254 -8.92 -11.92 -14.83
N LEU A 255 -8.50 -10.67 -14.62
CA LEU A 255 -9.30 -9.68 -13.88
C LEU A 255 -10.65 -9.43 -14.55
N ASN A 256 -10.66 -9.31 -15.87
CA ASN A 256 -11.90 -9.13 -16.64
C ASN A 256 -12.82 -10.35 -16.54
N GLU A 257 -12.26 -11.57 -16.59
CA GLU A 257 -13.02 -12.81 -16.42
C GLU A 257 -13.62 -12.92 -15.01
N VAL A 258 -12.84 -12.64 -13.97
CA VAL A 258 -13.31 -12.64 -12.58
C VAL A 258 -14.38 -11.58 -12.37
N LYS A 259 -14.22 -10.38 -12.96
CA LYS A 259 -15.22 -9.32 -12.91
C LYS A 259 -16.52 -9.75 -13.58
N ALA A 260 -16.45 -10.43 -14.72
CA ALA A 260 -17.61 -10.98 -15.42
C ALA A 260 -18.32 -12.08 -14.58
N LYS A 261 -17.56 -13.00 -13.99
CA LYS A 261 -18.08 -14.02 -13.07
C LYS A 261 -18.75 -13.38 -11.85
N ASN A 262 -18.16 -12.32 -11.29
CA ASN A 262 -18.73 -11.62 -10.15
C ASN A 262 -20.01 -10.87 -10.52
N SER A 263 -20.10 -10.25 -11.71
CA SER A 263 -21.37 -9.70 -12.19
C SER A 263 -22.45 -10.77 -12.37
N ALA A 264 -22.10 -11.93 -12.93
CA ALA A 264 -23.04 -13.05 -13.08
C ALA A 264 -23.51 -13.58 -11.72
N LEU A 265 -22.58 -13.75 -10.77
CA LEU A 265 -22.91 -14.13 -9.39
C LEU A 265 -23.80 -13.09 -8.72
N LYS A 266 -23.49 -11.81 -8.89
CA LYS A 266 -24.31 -10.72 -8.35
C LYS A 266 -25.72 -10.79 -8.92
N GLU A 267 -25.88 -11.01 -10.23
CA GLU A 267 -27.20 -11.19 -10.84
C GLU A 267 -27.94 -12.41 -10.31
N VAL A 268 -27.27 -13.54 -10.11
CA VAL A 268 -27.86 -14.74 -9.49
C VAL A 268 -28.30 -14.46 -8.05
N VAL A 269 -27.47 -13.74 -7.28
CA VAL A 269 -27.77 -13.35 -5.90
C VAL A 269 -28.92 -12.34 -5.84
N THR A 270 -29.01 -11.39 -6.78
CA THR A 270 -30.12 -10.43 -6.87
C THR A 270 -31.36 -11.00 -7.53
N GLY A 271 -31.24 -12.06 -8.33
CA GLY A 271 -32.32 -12.87 -8.91
C GLY A 271 -33.14 -13.64 -7.86
N ARG A 272 -32.83 -13.44 -6.58
CA ARG A 272 -33.63 -13.73 -5.37
C ARG A 272 -35.05 -13.16 -5.36
N GLY A 273 -35.63 -12.77 -6.49
CA GLY A 273 -37.08 -12.58 -6.62
C GLY A 273 -37.85 -13.80 -6.10
N LYS A 274 -37.34 -15.01 -6.34
CA LYS A 274 -37.87 -16.26 -5.76
C LYS A 274 -37.84 -16.28 -4.22
N SER A 275 -36.86 -15.67 -3.57
CA SER A 275 -36.82 -15.63 -2.10
C SER A 275 -37.81 -14.62 -1.50
N ALA A 276 -38.10 -13.53 -2.23
CA ALA A 276 -39.14 -12.58 -1.84
C ALA A 276 -40.54 -13.17 -2.11
N GLU A 277 -40.71 -13.87 -3.23
CA GLU A 277 -41.93 -14.59 -3.61
C GLU A 277 -42.23 -15.74 -2.62
N LEU A 278 -41.23 -16.59 -2.32
CA LEU A 278 -41.33 -17.59 -1.25
C LEU A 278 -41.59 -16.97 0.13
N GLY A 279 -41.06 -15.77 0.40
CA GLY A 279 -41.38 -15.03 1.63
C GLY A 279 -42.86 -14.62 1.70
N GLY A 280 -43.44 -14.22 0.57
CA GLY A 280 -44.87 -13.95 0.44
C GLY A 280 -45.72 -15.22 0.64
N GLU A 281 -45.36 -16.30 -0.05
CA GLU A 281 -46.04 -17.61 0.08
C GLU A 281 -45.98 -18.15 1.52
N VAL A 282 -44.83 -18.02 2.20
CA VAL A 282 -44.68 -18.44 3.60
C VAL A 282 -45.58 -17.63 4.52
N ASN A 283 -45.74 -16.33 4.30
CA ASN A 283 -46.65 -15.50 5.08
C ASN A 283 -48.12 -15.88 4.82
N GLU A 284 -48.49 -16.14 3.57
CA GLU A 284 -49.85 -16.60 3.24
C GLU A 284 -50.16 -17.98 3.85
N VAL A 285 -49.20 -18.91 3.82
CA VAL A 285 -49.34 -20.21 4.50
C VAL A 285 -49.47 -20.03 6.01
N LYS A 286 -48.71 -19.11 6.60
CA LYS A 286 -48.79 -18.80 8.03
C LYS A 286 -50.17 -18.27 8.43
N ASP A 287 -50.74 -17.38 7.63
CA ASP A 287 -52.09 -16.85 7.85
C ASP A 287 -53.15 -17.96 7.74
N LYS A 288 -53.02 -18.85 6.74
CA LYS A 288 -53.91 -20.03 6.60
C LYS A 288 -53.81 -20.99 7.79
N VAL A 289 -52.61 -21.20 8.33
CA VAL A 289 -52.40 -22.03 9.52
C VAL A 289 -53.10 -21.41 10.74
N ALA A 290 -52.95 -20.10 10.95
CA ALA A 290 -53.62 -19.40 12.05
C ALA A 290 -55.16 -19.47 11.93
N GLU A 291 -55.71 -19.36 10.72
CA GLU A 291 -57.16 -19.52 10.49
C GLU A 291 -57.64 -20.95 10.79
N LEU A 292 -56.85 -21.97 10.42
CA LEU A 292 -57.16 -23.36 10.73
C LEU A 292 -57.08 -23.67 12.23
N GLU A 293 -56.12 -23.09 12.94
CA GLU A 293 -56.04 -23.20 14.41
C GLU A 293 -57.29 -22.62 15.08
N GLN A 294 -57.74 -21.42 14.66
CA GLN A 294 -58.99 -20.84 15.18
C GLN A 294 -60.22 -21.72 14.89
N LYS A 295 -60.31 -22.30 13.68
CA LYS A 295 -61.39 -23.22 13.34
C LYS A 295 -61.35 -24.49 14.20
N MET A 296 -60.17 -25.00 14.49
CA MET A 296 -59.98 -26.15 15.37
C MET A 296 -60.45 -25.82 16.80
N GLU A 297 -60.07 -24.67 17.36
CA GLU A 297 -60.54 -24.23 18.69
C GLU A 297 -62.07 -24.06 18.73
N ALA A 298 -62.65 -23.44 17.70
CA ALA A 298 -64.11 -23.30 17.61
C ALA A 298 -64.81 -24.67 17.53
N GLU A 299 -64.28 -25.61 16.77
CA GLU A 299 -64.85 -26.96 16.65
C GLU A 299 -64.71 -27.75 17.95
N THR A 300 -63.58 -27.63 18.67
CA THR A 300 -63.43 -28.25 20.00
C THR A 300 -64.44 -27.68 20.99
N THR A 301 -64.70 -26.37 20.94
CA THR A 301 -65.72 -25.72 21.77
C THR A 301 -67.10 -26.27 21.43
N ARG A 302 -67.44 -26.38 20.14
CA ARG A 302 -68.72 -26.94 19.68
C ARG A 302 -68.90 -28.40 20.11
N GLN A 303 -67.84 -29.21 20.05
CA GLN A 303 -67.86 -30.58 20.55
C GLN A 303 -68.11 -30.64 22.06
N THR A 304 -67.51 -29.75 22.85
CA THR A 304 -67.81 -29.70 24.30
C THR A 304 -69.27 -29.30 24.58
N GLU A 305 -69.85 -28.40 23.80
CA GLU A 305 -71.26 -28.02 23.92
C GLU A 305 -72.19 -29.17 23.55
N LEU A 306 -71.89 -29.90 22.47
CA LEU A 306 -72.66 -31.10 22.08
C LEU A 306 -72.66 -32.16 23.20
N VAL A 307 -71.50 -32.43 23.80
CA VAL A 307 -71.40 -33.33 24.96
C VAL A 307 -72.25 -32.82 26.14
N ALA A 308 -72.31 -31.51 26.37
CA ALA A 308 -73.18 -30.94 27.41
C ALA A 308 -74.68 -31.10 27.07
N PHE A 309 -75.07 -30.95 25.80
CA PHE A 309 -76.44 -31.18 25.33
C PHE A 309 -76.85 -32.64 25.46
N ASP A 310 -76.00 -33.59 25.07
CA ASP A 310 -76.26 -35.02 25.21
C ASP A 310 -76.44 -35.40 26.68
N ASN A 311 -75.59 -34.88 27.57
CA ASN A 311 -75.76 -35.07 29.00
C ASN A 311 -77.09 -34.53 29.53
N ARG A 312 -77.58 -33.40 29.00
CA ARG A 312 -78.87 -32.81 29.38
C ARG A 312 -80.05 -33.64 28.86
N LEU A 313 -79.95 -34.17 27.63
CA LEU A 313 -80.93 -35.08 27.05
C LEU A 313 -81.03 -36.37 27.86
N ALA A 314 -79.90 -37.02 28.15
CA ALA A 314 -79.86 -38.23 28.96
C ALA A 314 -80.49 -38.04 30.36
N ARG A 315 -80.35 -36.86 30.97
CA ARG A 315 -81.05 -36.53 32.23
C ARG A 315 -82.57 -36.44 32.03
N LYS A 316 -83.04 -35.76 30.98
CA LYS A 316 -84.48 -35.66 30.67
C LYS A 316 -85.09 -37.04 30.38
N GLU A 317 -84.38 -37.87 29.62
CA GLU A 317 -84.80 -39.26 29.34
C GLU A 317 -84.95 -40.06 30.63
N ARG A 318 -83.97 -40.02 31.54
CA ARG A 318 -84.09 -40.70 32.85
C ARG A 318 -85.30 -40.22 33.65
N VAL A 319 -85.58 -38.92 33.65
CA VAL A 319 -86.76 -38.36 34.33
C VAL A 319 -88.06 -38.86 33.71
N LEU A 320 -88.15 -38.88 32.38
CA LEU A 320 -89.33 -39.40 31.67
C LEU A 320 -89.51 -40.90 31.91
N VAL A 321 -88.43 -41.69 31.91
CA VAL A 321 -88.47 -43.12 32.24
C VAL A 321 -89.03 -43.32 33.65
N ALA A 322 -88.49 -42.61 34.65
CA ALA A 322 -88.97 -42.69 36.03
C ALA A 322 -90.45 -42.28 36.16
N GLN A 323 -90.89 -41.24 35.45
CA GLN A 323 -92.30 -40.84 35.40
C GLN A 323 -93.18 -41.93 34.79
N SER A 324 -92.73 -42.55 33.69
CA SER A 324 -93.46 -43.62 33.01
C SER A 324 -93.60 -44.87 33.89
N GLU A 325 -92.56 -45.23 34.64
CA GLU A 325 -92.59 -46.33 35.61
C GLU A 325 -93.55 -46.03 36.76
N GLY A 326 -93.54 -44.78 37.27
CA GLY A 326 -94.51 -44.33 38.28
C GLY A 326 -95.97 -44.40 37.79
N LEU A 327 -96.24 -43.91 36.58
CA LEU A 327 -97.58 -43.99 35.97
C LEU A 327 -98.01 -45.44 35.73
N LYS A 328 -97.09 -46.32 35.32
CA LYS A 328 -97.37 -47.75 35.14
C LYS A 328 -97.71 -48.42 36.47
N ALA A 329 -97.00 -48.09 37.55
CA ALA A 329 -97.31 -48.59 38.88
C ALA A 329 -98.68 -48.12 39.38
N GLU A 330 -99.03 -46.84 39.17
CA GLU A 330 -100.37 -46.29 39.46
C GLU A 330 -101.46 -47.02 38.66
N LEU A 331 -101.23 -47.29 37.38
CA LEU A 331 -102.15 -48.03 36.53
C LEU A 331 -102.39 -49.46 37.05
N GLU A 332 -101.33 -50.18 37.45
CA GLU A 332 -101.46 -51.50 38.06
C GLU A 332 -102.17 -51.44 39.43
N ARG A 333 -101.98 -50.38 40.24
CA ARG A 333 -102.76 -50.17 41.47
C ARG A 333 -104.25 -50.02 41.16
N ILE A 334 -104.59 -49.15 40.19
CA ILE A 334 -105.98 -48.90 39.76
C ILE A 334 -106.62 -50.19 39.24
N LYS A 335 -105.93 -50.97 38.40
CA LYS A 335 -106.43 -52.29 37.96
C LYS A 335 -106.71 -53.22 39.14
N GLY A 336 -105.81 -53.26 40.13
CA GLY A 336 -105.99 -54.04 41.34
C GLY A 336 -107.20 -53.59 42.18
N GLU A 337 -107.46 -52.29 42.24
CA GLU A 337 -108.66 -51.71 42.88
C GLU A 337 -109.94 -52.04 42.11
N TRP A 338 -109.94 -51.92 40.78
CA TRP A 338 -111.06 -52.33 39.92
C TRP A 338 -111.41 -53.80 40.10
N ALA A 339 -110.43 -54.70 40.15
CA ALA A 339 -110.66 -56.12 40.40
C ALA A 339 -111.26 -56.41 41.80
N LYS A 340 -111.03 -55.52 42.78
CA LYS A 340 -111.70 -55.61 44.09
C LYS A 340 -113.16 -55.17 43.99
N LEU A 341 -113.41 -54.03 43.35
CA LEU A 341 -114.77 -53.53 43.11
C LEU A 341 -115.62 -54.52 42.31
N GLU A 342 -115.07 -55.15 41.28
CA GLU A 342 -115.78 -56.17 40.49
C GLU A 342 -116.16 -57.39 41.33
N ARG A 343 -115.29 -57.82 42.26
CA ARG A 343 -115.62 -58.86 43.25
C ARG A 343 -116.71 -58.41 44.22
N GLU A 344 -116.72 -57.16 44.63
CA GLU A 344 -117.78 -56.60 45.49
C GLU A 344 -119.10 -56.48 44.75
N GLN A 345 -119.09 -56.02 43.49
CA GLN A 345 -120.25 -55.98 42.60
C GLN A 345 -120.83 -57.38 42.43
N SER A 346 -119.99 -58.38 42.14
CA SER A 346 -120.42 -59.78 42.03
C SER A 346 -121.06 -60.30 43.32
N ARG A 347 -120.52 -59.91 44.50
CA ARG A 347 -121.13 -60.25 45.80
C ARG A 347 -122.48 -59.56 45.99
N HIS A 348 -122.59 -58.30 45.59
CA HIS A 348 -123.84 -57.55 45.65
C HIS A 348 -124.89 -58.17 44.72
N ASP A 349 -124.54 -58.47 43.46
CA ASP A 349 -125.45 -59.09 42.49
C ASP A 349 -125.92 -60.47 42.96
N PHE A 350 -125.04 -61.24 43.59
CA PHE A 350 -125.41 -62.50 44.24
C PHE A 350 -126.41 -62.31 45.39
N GLN A 351 -126.24 -61.26 46.20
CA GLN A 351 -127.21 -60.92 47.26
C GLN A 351 -128.55 -60.46 46.68
N VAL A 352 -128.55 -59.68 45.59
CA VAL A 352 -129.77 -59.24 44.90
C VAL A 352 -130.53 -60.42 44.32
N LEU A 353 -129.86 -61.37 43.66
CA LEU A 353 -130.47 -62.61 43.18
C LEU A 353 -131.09 -63.42 44.31
N ARG A 354 -130.36 -63.59 45.42
CA ARG A 354 -130.88 -64.27 46.61
C ARG A 354 -132.13 -63.57 47.17
N TYR A 355 -132.14 -62.25 47.17
CA TYR A 355 -133.30 -61.48 47.63
C TYR A 355 -134.49 -61.63 46.67
N ALA A 356 -134.24 -61.64 45.36
CA ALA A 356 -135.26 -61.88 44.34
C ALA A 356 -135.85 -63.30 44.44
N ASP A 357 -135.03 -64.32 44.66
CA ASP A 357 -135.49 -65.70 44.89
C ASP A 357 -136.31 -65.82 46.19
N TRP A 358 -135.89 -65.12 47.25
CA TRP A 358 -136.63 -65.06 48.51
C TRP A 358 -137.99 -64.39 48.33
N GLN A 359 -138.04 -63.27 47.59
CA GLN A 359 -139.28 -62.58 47.25
C GLN A 359 -140.21 -63.47 46.42
N ARG A 360 -139.65 -64.17 45.43
CA ARG A 360 -140.40 -65.11 44.57
C ARG A 360 -141.00 -66.25 45.40
N ALA A 361 -140.26 -66.79 46.38
CA ALA A 361 -140.77 -67.81 47.31
C ALA A 361 -141.93 -67.29 48.19
N ILE A 362 -141.86 -66.04 48.65
CA ILE A 362 -142.96 -65.39 49.39
C ILE A 362 -144.21 -65.26 48.52
N ASP A 363 -144.05 -64.84 47.27
CA ASP A 363 -145.17 -64.66 46.35
C ASP A 363 -145.83 -66.00 45.99
N THR A 364 -145.05 -67.08 45.79
CA THR A 364 -145.60 -68.44 45.63
C THR A 364 -146.35 -68.91 46.88
N ALA A 365 -145.82 -68.66 48.08
CA ALA A 365 -146.49 -69.00 49.33
C ALA A 365 -147.80 -68.22 49.55
N LYS A 366 -147.87 -66.96 49.08
CA LYS A 366 -149.11 -66.19 49.04
C LYS A 366 -150.12 -66.78 48.06
N TYR A 367 -149.68 -67.16 46.85
CA TYR A 367 -150.54 -67.78 45.84
C TYR A 367 -151.13 -69.12 46.34
N ASP A 368 -150.32 -69.95 47.01
CA ASP A 368 -150.76 -71.21 47.62
C ASP A 368 -151.75 -70.99 48.78
N ARG A 369 -151.59 -69.90 49.55
CA ARG A 369 -152.53 -69.50 50.61
C ARG A 369 -153.86 -69.01 50.04
N GLU A 370 -153.85 -68.29 48.92
CA GLU A 370 -155.06 -67.84 48.22
C GLU A 370 -155.82 -69.01 47.56
N LEU A 371 -155.12 -70.05 47.10
CA LEU A 371 -155.73 -71.28 46.60
C LEU A 371 -156.42 -72.09 47.71
N ARG A 372 -155.84 -72.16 48.92
CA ARG A 372 -156.45 -72.86 50.07
C ARG A 372 -157.69 -72.19 50.68
N LEU A 373 -157.94 -70.92 50.37
CA LEU A 373 -159.12 -70.19 50.86
C LEU A 373 -160.33 -70.29 49.91
N LYS A 374 -160.18 -70.96 48.76
CA LYS A 374 -161.24 -71.18 47.76
C LYS A 374 -161.79 -72.62 47.71
N THR A 375 -161.33 -73.49 48.60
CA THR A 375 -161.90 -74.81 48.93
C THR A 375 -162.57 -74.73 50.29
#